data_AF-A0A7J3TCS4-F1
#
_entry.id   AF-A0A7J3TCS4-F1
#
_cell.length_a   1.000
_cell.length_b   1.000
_cell.length_c   1.000
_cell.angle_alpha   90.00
_cell.angle_beta   90.00
_cell.angle_gamma   90.00
#
_symmetry.space_group_name_H-M   'P 1'
#
loop_
_entity.id
_entity.type
_entity.pdbx_description
1 polymer ?
#
loop_
_entity_poly.entity_id
_entity_poly.type
_entity_poly.pdbx_seq_one_letter_code
_entity_poly.pdbx_strand_id
1 'polypeptide(L)'
;MGKERLQVNCLMEDKLKNLAPKIDTLAEGPSWDAGRERLYWVDIPARRFHYLDWGSGKISTVETGDIMTSLYPDGKGGFMGTTGDSFVSVDPETGSVSTLAKIQIPGKKVRFNDGKCDSYGNYWAGTMDIGEREKVGKLYAMDNQGEVKVLLEGLTISNGLSWDIGKKLFYHIDTPTRKVDVYDYLPGKLEIWNRRTALDFGSLPGNPDGMTIDSRGYLWVAHWGGGCISQWDPDRGERIRTIKIPAKNVTSCAFGGLEMDKLFVTSAKASGNYMDNDMGGSVFVLDEHF
;
A
#
# COMPACT_ATOMS: atom_id res chain seq x y z
N MET A 1 -22.66 -31.82 -12.46
CA MET A 1 -21.27 -31.45 -12.77
C MET A 1 -20.75 -30.61 -11.62
N GLY A 2 -19.88 -31.19 -10.81
CA GLY A 2 -19.50 -30.68 -9.50
C GLY A 2 -18.63 -29.43 -9.60
N LYS A 3 -18.94 -28.43 -8.76
CA LYS A 3 -18.02 -27.33 -8.45
C LYS A 3 -16.91 -27.92 -7.57
N GLU A 4 -15.75 -28.18 -8.16
CA GLU A 4 -14.54 -28.42 -7.37
C GLU A 4 -14.26 -27.14 -6.56
N ARG A 5 -14.43 -27.26 -5.24
CA ARG A 5 -13.89 -26.27 -4.30
C ARG A 5 -12.37 -26.37 -4.40
N LEU A 6 -11.74 -25.38 -5.02
CA LEU A 6 -10.30 -25.14 -4.87
C LEU A 6 -10.00 -25.12 -3.37
N GLN A 7 -9.27 -26.13 -2.90
CA GLN A 7 -8.74 -26.17 -1.55
C GLN A 7 -7.86 -24.94 -1.36
N VAL A 8 -8.23 -24.08 -0.40
CA VAL A 8 -7.39 -22.99 0.07
C VAL A 8 -6.20 -23.64 0.77
N ASN A 9 -5.11 -23.84 0.04
CA ASN A 9 -3.84 -24.27 0.60
C ASN A 9 -3.34 -23.17 1.54
N CYS A 10 -3.56 -23.36 2.85
CA CYS A 10 -2.95 -22.56 3.89
C CYS A 10 -1.46 -22.91 3.88
N LEU A 11 -0.63 -22.07 3.27
CA LEU A 11 0.82 -22.28 3.24
C LEU A 11 1.40 -22.23 4.66
N MET A 12 2.41 -23.08 4.87
CA MET A 12 3.09 -23.38 6.12
C MET A 12 3.69 -22.14 6.78
N GLU A 13 3.60 -22.05 8.11
CA GLU A 13 4.11 -20.98 8.96
C GLU A 13 5.63 -20.74 8.81
N ASP A 14 6.38 -21.74 8.31
CA ASP A 14 7.85 -21.72 8.27
C ASP A 14 8.49 -20.67 7.33
N LYS A 15 7.72 -20.07 6.42
CA LYS A 15 8.23 -19.10 5.44
C LYS A 15 7.92 -17.64 5.78
N LEU A 16 7.13 -17.41 6.83
CA LEU A 16 6.79 -16.07 7.27
C LEU A 16 7.73 -15.68 8.42
N LYS A 17 8.56 -14.65 8.21
CA LYS A 17 9.47 -14.12 9.22
C LYS A 17 8.98 -12.76 9.69
N ASN A 18 8.97 -12.53 11.00
CA ASN A 18 8.73 -11.20 11.57
C ASN A 18 10.06 -10.43 11.60
N LEU A 19 10.16 -9.36 10.82
CA LEU A 19 11.37 -8.53 10.70
C LEU A 19 11.43 -7.43 11.76
N ALA A 20 10.27 -6.86 12.10
CA ALA A 20 10.15 -5.73 13.00
C ALA A 20 8.98 -5.96 13.96
N PRO A 21 9.18 -6.63 15.10
CA PRO A 21 8.06 -7.06 15.94
C PRO A 21 7.43 -5.91 16.73
N LYS A 22 6.17 -5.59 16.43
CA LYS A 22 5.26 -4.69 17.18
C LYS A 22 5.78 -3.27 17.43
N ILE A 23 6.67 -2.77 16.57
CA ILE A 23 7.29 -1.46 16.78
C ILE A 23 6.35 -0.29 16.45
N ASP A 24 5.33 -0.53 15.61
CA ASP A 24 4.49 0.52 15.02
C ASP A 24 3.08 0.56 15.58
N THR A 25 2.42 1.72 15.44
CA THR A 25 0.98 1.83 15.68
C THR A 25 0.22 1.44 14.42
N LEU A 26 0.64 1.97 13.28
CA LEU A 26 0.07 1.72 11.96
C LEU A 26 1.20 1.76 10.95
N ALA A 27 1.85 0.61 10.75
CA ALA A 27 2.85 0.46 9.69
C ALA A 27 2.13 0.47 8.34
N GLU A 28 2.58 1.31 7.41
CA GLU A 28 1.96 1.50 6.11
C GLU A 28 2.98 1.79 5.01
N GLY A 29 2.52 1.73 3.76
CA GLY A 29 3.28 2.13 2.57
C GLY A 29 4.66 1.46 2.46
N PRO A 30 4.79 0.12 2.56
CA PRO A 30 6.06 -0.55 2.36
C PRO A 30 6.58 -0.28 0.94
N SER A 31 7.86 0.06 0.83
CA SER A 31 8.52 0.28 -0.46
C SER A 31 9.97 -0.21 -0.43
N TRP A 32 10.41 -0.79 -1.53
CA TRP A 32 11.76 -1.32 -1.68
C TRP A 32 12.62 -0.39 -2.53
N ASP A 33 13.77 0.02 -2.01
CA ASP A 33 14.81 0.72 -2.75
C ASP A 33 15.93 -0.27 -3.09
N ALA A 34 15.95 -0.73 -4.35
CA ALA A 34 16.96 -1.66 -4.82
C ALA A 34 18.38 -1.05 -4.84
N GLY A 35 18.50 0.27 -5.03
CA GLY A 35 19.80 0.94 -5.07
C GLY A 35 20.47 1.01 -3.70
N ARG A 36 19.67 1.04 -2.63
CA ARG A 36 20.15 1.03 -1.23
C ARG A 36 20.03 -0.33 -0.55
N GLU A 37 19.38 -1.30 -1.18
CA GLU A 37 19.00 -2.58 -0.58
C GLU A 37 18.23 -2.40 0.75
N ARG A 38 17.24 -1.50 0.72
CA ARG A 38 16.47 -1.12 1.92
C ARG A 38 14.97 -1.27 1.69
N LEU A 39 14.30 -1.81 2.69
CA LEU A 39 12.84 -1.73 2.83
C LEU A 39 12.50 -0.49 3.65
N TYR A 40 11.57 0.33 3.18
CA TYR A 40 11.03 1.49 3.87
C TYR A 40 9.55 1.28 4.21
N TRP A 41 9.06 1.88 5.29
CA TRP A 41 7.64 1.96 5.64
C TRP A 41 7.40 3.13 6.61
N VAL A 42 6.17 3.64 6.68
CA VAL A 42 5.79 4.73 7.60
C VAL A 42 5.06 4.18 8.83
N ASP A 43 5.19 4.86 9.97
CA ASP A 43 4.25 4.72 11.10
C ASP A 43 3.41 5.99 11.19
N ILE A 44 2.23 5.97 10.54
CA ILE A 44 1.45 7.18 10.26
C ILE A 44 1.17 8.01 11.53
N PRO A 45 0.65 7.44 12.63
CA PRO A 45 0.34 8.20 13.85
C PRO A 45 1.59 8.70 14.56
N ALA A 46 2.72 8.02 14.41
CA ALA A 46 3.97 8.34 15.08
C ALA A 46 4.86 9.33 14.32
N ARG A 47 4.46 9.79 13.12
CA ARG A 47 5.13 10.86 12.35
C ARG A 47 6.58 10.55 11.97
N ARG A 48 6.84 9.28 11.69
CA ARG A 48 8.16 8.73 11.40
C ARG A 48 8.06 7.73 10.27
N PHE A 49 9.19 7.46 9.65
CA PHE A 49 9.37 6.28 8.82
C PHE A 49 10.54 5.45 9.34
N HIS A 50 10.55 4.21 8.91
CA HIS A 50 11.60 3.26 9.20
C HIS A 50 12.27 2.84 7.91
N TYR A 51 13.50 2.35 8.05
CA TYR A 51 14.08 1.50 7.04
C TYR A 51 14.79 0.31 7.65
N LEU A 52 14.68 -0.83 6.97
CA LEU A 52 15.45 -2.03 7.23
C LEU A 52 16.52 -2.14 6.16
N ASP A 53 17.78 -2.14 6.58
CA ASP A 53 18.92 -2.48 5.74
C ASP A 53 18.97 -4.00 5.55
N TRP A 54 18.83 -4.45 4.29
CA TRP A 54 18.62 -5.87 4.01
C TRP A 54 19.82 -6.74 4.34
N GLY A 55 21.03 -6.24 4.05
CA GLY A 55 22.28 -6.98 4.31
C GLY A 55 22.55 -7.16 5.80
N SER A 56 22.34 -6.13 6.61
CA SER A 56 22.60 -6.19 8.06
C SER A 56 21.40 -6.60 8.91
N GLY A 57 20.18 -6.50 8.37
CA GLY A 57 18.92 -6.65 9.12
C GLY A 57 18.65 -5.50 10.11
N LYS A 58 19.46 -4.44 10.10
CA LYS A 58 19.32 -3.31 11.02
C LYS A 58 18.11 -2.46 10.64
N ILE A 59 17.28 -2.16 11.63
CA ILE A 59 16.18 -1.20 11.51
C ILE A 59 16.62 0.15 12.07
N SER A 60 16.37 1.20 11.31
CA SER A 60 16.55 2.60 11.71
C SER A 60 15.20 3.32 11.64
N THR A 61 15.08 4.38 12.43
CA THR A 61 13.88 5.23 12.51
C THR A 61 14.27 6.66 12.21
N VAL A 62 13.49 7.34 11.40
CA VAL A 62 13.68 8.75 11.03
C VAL A 62 12.38 9.51 11.30
N GLU A 63 12.47 10.51 12.17
CA GLU A 63 11.36 11.41 12.50
C GLU A 63 11.18 12.44 11.38
N THR A 64 9.93 12.70 11.00
CA THR A 64 9.61 13.67 9.94
C THR A 64 8.94 14.94 10.47
N GLY A 65 8.52 14.94 11.74
CA GLY A 65 7.86 16.07 12.40
C GLY A 65 6.38 16.24 12.04
N ASP A 66 5.92 15.69 10.92
CA ASP A 66 4.52 15.70 10.48
C ASP A 66 4.02 14.28 10.14
N ILE A 67 2.70 14.12 9.96
CA ILE A 67 2.09 12.84 9.62
C ILE A 67 2.46 12.50 8.17
N MET A 68 3.25 11.46 7.98
CA MET A 68 3.51 10.87 6.67
C MET A 68 2.53 9.72 6.44
N THR A 69 1.76 9.83 5.37
CA THR A 69 0.69 8.87 5.02
C THR A 69 1.15 7.85 3.98
N SER A 70 2.06 8.26 3.10
CA SER A 70 2.78 7.40 2.16
C SER A 70 4.17 7.99 1.87
N LEU A 71 5.12 7.12 1.51
CA LEU A 71 6.51 7.48 1.20
C LEU A 71 7.07 6.48 0.17
N TYR A 72 7.71 6.99 -0.89
CA TYR A 72 8.22 6.15 -1.97
C TYR A 72 9.56 6.67 -2.53
N PRO A 73 10.55 5.79 -2.81
CA PRO A 73 11.79 6.12 -3.53
C PRO A 73 11.53 6.87 -4.84
N ASP A 74 12.14 8.05 -5.01
CA ASP A 74 11.97 8.87 -6.21
C ASP A 74 12.93 8.51 -7.37
N GLY A 75 13.83 7.55 -7.14
CA GLY A 75 14.88 7.13 -8.09
C GLY A 75 16.04 8.14 -8.28
N LYS A 76 16.00 9.28 -7.60
CA LYS A 76 16.99 10.38 -7.65
C LYS A 76 17.75 10.53 -6.33
N GLY A 77 17.50 9.64 -5.38
CA GLY A 77 18.16 9.62 -4.08
C GLY A 77 17.33 10.22 -2.96
N GLY A 78 16.12 10.71 -3.24
CA GLY A 78 15.16 11.18 -2.23
C GLY A 78 13.93 10.30 -2.13
N PHE A 79 12.93 10.81 -1.42
CA PHE A 79 11.58 10.27 -1.42
C PHE A 79 10.57 11.30 -1.88
N MET A 80 9.49 10.81 -2.47
CA MET A 80 8.23 11.54 -2.54
C MET A 80 7.24 10.95 -1.55
N GLY A 81 6.35 11.77 -1.03
CA GLY A 81 5.37 11.36 -0.04
C GLY A 81 4.19 12.31 0.07
N THR A 82 3.30 12.01 1.01
CA THR A 82 2.15 12.86 1.34
C THR A 82 2.01 13.11 2.82
N THR A 83 1.78 14.37 3.17
CA THR A 83 1.46 14.83 4.53
C THR A 83 0.36 15.89 4.48
N GLY A 84 -0.60 15.84 5.39
CA GLY A 84 -1.72 16.78 5.44
C GLY A 84 -2.41 16.95 4.09
N ASP A 85 -2.25 18.13 3.49
CA ASP A 85 -2.78 18.55 2.18
C ASP A 85 -1.71 18.68 1.08
N SER A 86 -0.53 18.09 1.29
CA SER A 86 0.66 18.36 0.50
C SER A 86 1.30 17.08 -0.05
N PHE A 87 1.70 17.15 -1.31
CA PHE A 87 2.76 16.32 -1.85
C PHE A 87 4.11 16.90 -1.42
N VAL A 88 5.03 16.03 -1.01
CA VAL A 88 6.31 16.46 -0.44
C VAL A 88 7.46 15.63 -0.98
N SER A 89 8.65 16.24 -0.99
CA SER A 89 9.91 15.52 -1.05
C SER A 89 10.44 15.32 0.38
N VAL A 90 11.02 14.16 0.66
CA VAL A 90 11.62 13.85 1.96
C VAL A 90 13.07 13.42 1.78
N ASP A 91 13.96 13.99 2.58
CA ASP A 91 15.34 13.54 2.67
C ASP A 91 15.41 12.23 3.47
N PRO A 92 15.99 11.15 2.90
CA PRO A 92 15.94 9.82 3.49
C PRO A 92 16.77 9.65 4.77
N GLU A 93 17.74 10.51 5.02
CA GLU A 93 18.68 10.39 6.14
C GLU A 93 18.31 11.34 7.29
N THR A 94 17.82 12.53 6.98
CA THR A 94 17.47 13.57 7.96
C THR A 94 15.97 13.61 8.28
N GLY A 95 15.12 13.08 7.40
CA GLY A 95 13.67 13.21 7.51
C GLY A 95 13.14 14.60 7.15
N SER A 96 13.99 15.48 6.61
CA SER A 96 13.60 16.84 6.24
C SER A 96 12.53 16.81 5.15
N VAL A 97 11.41 17.49 5.39
CA VAL A 97 10.26 17.54 4.49
C VAL A 97 10.22 18.87 3.76
N SER A 98 10.04 18.84 2.43
CA SER A 98 9.81 20.04 1.60
C SER A 98 8.54 19.88 0.76
N THR A 99 7.67 20.89 0.75
CA THR A 99 6.45 20.88 -0.04
C THR A 99 6.76 21.00 -1.54
N LEU A 100 6.21 20.07 -2.32
CA LEU A 100 6.27 20.10 -3.79
C LEU A 100 5.00 20.71 -4.37
N ALA A 101 3.84 20.27 -3.90
CA ALA A 101 2.55 20.79 -4.32
C ALA A 101 1.52 20.66 -3.19
N LYS A 102 0.50 21.53 -3.22
CA LYS A 102 -0.62 21.49 -2.28
C LYS A 102 -1.92 21.21 -3.01
N ILE A 103 -2.78 20.41 -2.40
CA ILE A 103 -4.16 20.21 -2.84
C ILE A 103 -5.11 21.03 -1.97
N GLN A 104 -6.25 21.42 -2.55
CA GLN A 104 -7.31 22.01 -1.76
C GLN A 104 -8.10 20.90 -1.08
N ILE A 105 -7.94 20.80 0.24
CA ILE A 105 -8.73 19.90 1.06
C ILE A 105 -9.93 20.67 1.64
N PRO A 106 -11.18 20.20 1.44
CA PRO A 106 -12.35 20.83 2.03
C PRO A 106 -12.39 20.63 3.55
N GLY A 107 -11.84 21.60 4.28
CA GLY A 107 -11.82 21.64 5.75
C GLY A 107 -10.89 20.59 6.38
N LYS A 108 -10.96 20.45 7.71
CA LYS A 108 -10.13 19.49 8.48
C LYS A 108 -10.64 18.04 8.46
N LYS A 109 -11.54 17.69 7.52
CA LYS A 109 -12.20 16.38 7.46
C LYS A 109 -11.48 15.36 6.61
N VAL A 110 -10.57 15.79 5.74
CA VAL A 110 -9.96 14.94 4.73
C VAL A 110 -8.44 14.95 4.89
N ARG A 111 -7.81 13.80 4.61
CA ARG A 111 -6.35 13.64 4.60
C ARG A 111 -5.94 12.75 3.44
N PHE A 112 -4.68 12.84 3.02
CA PHE A 112 -4.07 11.77 2.23
C PHE A 112 -4.07 10.44 3.00
N ASN A 113 -4.02 9.35 2.25
CA ASN A 113 -3.91 7.98 2.77
C ASN A 113 -2.82 7.23 1.99
N ASP A 114 -3.15 6.26 1.15
CA ASP A 114 -2.14 5.53 0.37
C ASP A 114 -1.66 6.32 -0.86
N GLY A 115 -0.42 6.05 -1.27
CA GLY A 115 0.24 6.69 -2.40
C GLY A 115 1.43 5.88 -2.93
N LYS A 116 1.67 5.97 -4.24
CA LYS A 116 2.73 5.24 -4.95
C LYS A 116 3.18 5.98 -6.19
N CYS A 117 4.44 5.79 -6.60
CA CYS A 117 4.92 6.26 -7.88
C CYS A 117 4.52 5.34 -9.03
N ASP A 118 4.15 5.91 -10.17
CA ASP A 118 4.10 5.15 -11.42
C ASP A 118 5.52 4.95 -12.00
N SER A 119 5.62 4.17 -13.07
CA SER A 119 6.92 3.87 -13.73
C SER A 119 7.59 5.07 -14.42
N TYR A 120 6.91 6.22 -14.48
CA TYR A 120 7.42 7.47 -15.04
C TYR A 120 7.82 8.46 -13.94
N GLY A 121 7.71 8.06 -12.67
CA GLY A 121 8.04 8.90 -11.51
C GLY A 121 6.97 9.92 -11.17
N ASN A 122 5.74 9.77 -11.68
CA ASN A 122 4.62 10.59 -11.20
C ASN A 122 4.13 10.03 -9.87
N TYR A 123 3.76 10.88 -8.92
CA TYR A 123 3.28 10.46 -7.59
C TYR A 123 1.76 10.44 -7.54
N TRP A 124 1.16 9.27 -7.36
CA TRP A 124 -0.28 9.07 -7.29
C TRP A 124 -0.67 8.84 -5.85
N ALA A 125 -1.59 9.63 -5.32
CA ALA A 125 -2.01 9.52 -3.93
C ALA A 125 -3.46 9.91 -3.78
N GLY A 126 -4.18 9.16 -2.94
CA GLY A 126 -5.58 9.42 -2.70
C GLY A 126 -5.86 9.92 -1.31
N THR A 127 -6.98 10.61 -1.18
CA THR A 127 -7.47 11.13 0.09
C THR A 127 -8.66 10.32 0.59
N MET A 128 -8.95 10.50 1.88
CA MET A 128 -10.07 9.86 2.56
C MET A 128 -10.78 10.82 3.50
N ASP A 129 -12.04 10.54 3.80
CA ASP A 129 -12.73 11.10 4.96
C ASP A 129 -12.11 10.53 6.25
N ILE A 130 -11.65 11.40 7.15
CA ILE A 130 -11.15 11.01 8.47
C ILE A 130 -12.24 10.30 9.29
N GLY A 131 -13.52 10.63 9.04
CA GLY A 131 -14.66 9.95 9.65
C GLY A 131 -15.03 8.60 9.01
N GLU A 132 -14.39 8.23 7.89
CA GLU A 132 -14.59 7.00 7.13
C GLU A 132 -16.04 6.76 6.66
N ARG A 133 -16.79 7.83 6.39
CA ARG A 133 -18.23 7.77 6.08
C ARG A 133 -18.60 8.48 4.79
N GLU A 134 -18.04 9.66 4.58
CA GLU A 134 -18.42 10.54 3.48
C GLU A 134 -17.60 10.24 2.22
N LYS A 135 -18.24 10.32 1.05
CA LYS A 135 -17.60 10.18 -0.27
C LYS A 135 -16.94 11.48 -0.73
N VAL A 136 -15.98 11.97 0.06
CA VAL A 136 -15.29 13.25 -0.17
C VAL A 136 -13.82 13.08 -0.59
N GLY A 137 -13.33 11.84 -0.56
CA GLY A 137 -12.00 11.48 -1.03
C GLY A 137 -11.86 11.62 -2.55
N LYS A 138 -10.64 11.86 -2.98
CA LYS A 138 -10.25 11.97 -4.40
C LYS A 138 -8.93 11.24 -4.62
N LEU A 139 -8.72 10.74 -5.83
CA LEU A 139 -7.41 10.27 -6.28
C LEU A 139 -6.74 11.41 -7.04
N TYR A 140 -5.52 11.75 -6.63
CA TYR A 140 -4.69 12.75 -7.28
C TYR A 140 -3.46 12.11 -7.89
N ALA A 141 -2.88 12.76 -8.89
CA ALA A 141 -1.53 12.48 -9.34
C ALA A 141 -0.76 13.78 -9.58
N MET A 142 0.50 13.80 -9.16
CA MET A 142 1.44 14.89 -9.37
C MET A 142 2.51 14.42 -10.38
N ASP A 143 2.73 15.18 -11.44
CA ASP A 143 3.81 14.88 -12.39
C ASP A 143 5.18 15.37 -11.90
N ASN A 144 6.22 15.04 -12.66
CA ASN A 144 7.59 15.46 -12.38
C ASN A 144 7.82 16.98 -12.45
N GLN A 145 6.85 17.77 -12.96
CA GLN A 145 6.90 19.23 -12.98
C GLN A 145 6.18 19.84 -11.76
N GLY A 146 5.53 19.02 -10.93
CA GLY A 146 4.76 19.45 -9.76
C GLY A 146 3.31 19.80 -10.07
N GLU A 147 2.85 19.56 -11.31
CA GLU A 147 1.45 19.79 -11.68
C GLU A 147 0.58 18.67 -11.12
N VAL A 148 -0.51 19.05 -10.45
CA VAL A 148 -1.42 18.11 -9.79
C VAL A 148 -2.73 18.00 -10.55
N LYS A 149 -3.16 16.77 -10.85
CA LYS A 149 -4.47 16.47 -11.43
C LYS A 149 -5.31 15.62 -10.48
N VAL A 150 -6.62 15.89 -10.51
CA VAL A 150 -7.64 14.98 -9.94
C VAL A 150 -7.97 13.93 -10.99
N LEU A 151 -7.88 12.66 -10.61
CA LEU A 151 -8.16 11.51 -11.49
C LEU A 151 -9.49 10.85 -11.17
N LEU A 152 -9.85 10.76 -9.88
CA LEU A 152 -11.13 10.24 -9.41
C LEU A 152 -11.69 11.14 -8.32
N GLU A 153 -13.01 11.22 -8.24
CA GLU A 153 -13.73 11.90 -7.18
C GLU A 153 -14.77 10.99 -6.54
N GLY A 154 -15.24 11.36 -5.34
CA GLY A 154 -16.31 10.63 -4.66
C GLY A 154 -15.87 9.32 -4.03
N LEU A 155 -14.59 9.22 -3.64
CA LEU A 155 -14.03 8.09 -2.91
C LEU A 155 -14.34 8.21 -1.41
N THR A 156 -14.38 7.10 -0.68
CA THR A 156 -14.49 7.14 0.79
C THR A 156 -13.13 7.01 1.46
N ILE A 157 -12.41 5.91 1.18
CA ILE A 157 -11.05 5.65 1.68
C ILE A 157 -10.20 5.17 0.52
N SER A 158 -9.46 6.09 -0.11
CA SER A 158 -8.53 5.72 -1.15
C SER A 158 -7.36 4.93 -0.57
N ASN A 159 -7.12 3.75 -1.13
CA ASN A 159 -6.13 2.80 -0.65
C ASN A 159 -5.36 2.19 -1.82
N GLY A 160 -4.91 0.94 -1.69
CA GLY A 160 -3.98 0.24 -2.57
C GLY A 160 -4.13 0.57 -4.05
N LEU A 161 -2.99 0.90 -4.65
CA LEU A 161 -2.88 1.18 -6.08
C LEU A 161 -1.70 0.44 -6.72
N SER A 162 -1.89 0.01 -7.97
CA SER A 162 -0.86 -0.68 -8.75
C SER A 162 -1.13 -0.58 -10.26
N TRP A 163 -0.11 -0.85 -11.07
CA TRP A 163 -0.20 -0.81 -12.53
C TRP A 163 0.29 -2.13 -13.14
N ASP A 164 -0.47 -2.66 -14.08
CA ASP A 164 0.07 -3.60 -15.06
C ASP A 164 0.52 -2.79 -16.28
N ILE A 165 1.83 -2.55 -16.37
CA ILE A 165 2.43 -1.73 -17.43
C ILE A 165 2.29 -2.41 -18.80
N GLY A 166 2.38 -3.75 -18.84
CA GLY A 166 2.28 -4.52 -20.08
C GLY A 166 0.87 -4.48 -20.67
N LYS A 167 -0.15 -4.56 -19.82
CA LYS A 167 -1.56 -4.46 -20.20
C LYS A 167 -2.10 -3.03 -20.25
N LYS A 168 -1.31 -2.04 -19.81
CA LYS A 168 -1.72 -0.63 -19.67
C LYS A 168 -2.95 -0.45 -18.79
N LEU A 169 -2.94 -1.15 -17.65
CA LEU A 169 -4.03 -1.13 -16.67
C LEU A 169 -3.58 -0.49 -15.38
N PHE A 170 -4.49 0.25 -14.75
CA PHE A 170 -4.35 0.78 -13.42
C PHE A 170 -5.40 0.15 -12.50
N TYR A 171 -4.99 -0.31 -11.32
CA TYR A 171 -5.85 -0.91 -10.31
C TYR A 171 -5.89 -0.02 -9.07
N HIS A 172 -7.07 0.12 -8.48
CA HIS A 172 -7.30 1.00 -7.34
C HIS A 172 -8.36 0.45 -6.38
N ILE A 173 -8.15 0.68 -5.09
CA ILE A 173 -9.04 0.30 -4.00
C ILE A 173 -9.67 1.54 -3.37
N ASP A 174 -11.00 1.55 -3.32
CA ASP A 174 -11.78 2.36 -2.37
C ASP A 174 -12.33 1.42 -1.30
N THR A 175 -11.69 1.35 -0.14
CA THR A 175 -11.82 0.24 0.83
C THR A 175 -13.27 -0.11 1.19
N PRO A 176 -14.17 0.84 1.49
CA PRO A 176 -15.56 0.51 1.85
C PRO A 176 -16.38 -0.11 0.72
N THR A 177 -15.95 0.03 -0.55
CA THR A 177 -16.60 -0.65 -1.68
C THR A 177 -16.29 -2.14 -1.70
N ARG A 178 -15.23 -2.59 -1.00
CA ARG A 178 -14.74 -3.97 -0.95
C ARG A 178 -14.40 -4.53 -2.34
N LYS A 179 -13.95 -3.66 -3.23
CA LYS A 179 -13.61 -3.99 -4.61
C LYS A 179 -12.23 -3.45 -4.97
N VAL A 180 -11.59 -4.15 -5.90
CA VAL A 180 -10.48 -3.60 -6.67
C VAL A 180 -11.05 -3.25 -8.04
N ASP A 181 -11.08 -1.98 -8.37
CA ASP A 181 -11.46 -1.52 -9.69
C ASP A 181 -10.22 -1.41 -10.58
N VAL A 182 -10.44 -1.59 -11.88
CA VAL A 182 -9.43 -1.45 -12.92
C VAL A 182 -9.87 -0.44 -13.96
N TYR A 183 -8.89 0.26 -14.50
CA TYR A 183 -9.03 1.32 -15.47
C TYR A 183 -8.04 1.09 -16.60
N ASP A 184 -8.41 1.52 -17.80
CA ASP A 184 -7.44 1.72 -18.86
C ASP A 184 -6.59 2.93 -18.49
N TYR A 185 -5.28 2.84 -18.71
CA TYR A 185 -4.29 3.83 -18.33
C TYR A 185 -3.33 4.10 -19.48
N LEU A 186 -2.89 5.34 -19.64
CA LEU A 186 -1.85 5.68 -20.60
C LEU A 186 -0.52 5.95 -19.87
N PRO A 187 0.49 5.07 -19.98
CA PRO A 187 1.78 5.25 -19.33
C PRO A 187 2.39 6.64 -19.55
N GLY A 188 2.79 7.29 -18.45
CA GLY A 188 3.37 8.64 -18.44
C GLY A 188 2.37 9.78 -18.65
N LYS A 189 1.08 9.48 -18.81
CA LYS A 189 0.00 10.47 -18.77
C LYS A 189 -0.81 10.29 -17.48
N LEU A 190 -1.22 11.42 -16.91
CA LEU A 190 -2.07 11.45 -15.72
C LEU A 190 -3.55 11.29 -16.12
N GLU A 191 -3.88 10.16 -16.75
CA GLU A 191 -5.21 9.88 -17.32
C GLU A 191 -5.59 8.41 -17.16
N ILE A 192 -6.84 8.17 -16.76
CA ILE A 192 -7.46 6.85 -16.62
C ILE A 192 -8.91 6.90 -17.09
N TRP A 193 -9.42 5.80 -17.66
CA TRP A 193 -10.81 5.70 -18.14
C TRP A 193 -11.33 4.26 -18.09
N ASN A 194 -12.58 4.03 -18.52
CA ASN A 194 -13.21 2.70 -18.59
C ASN A 194 -13.18 1.91 -17.27
N ARG A 195 -13.61 2.55 -16.17
CA ARG A 195 -13.75 1.90 -14.85
C ARG A 195 -14.57 0.62 -14.96
N ARG A 196 -14.03 -0.46 -14.43
CA ARG A 196 -14.69 -1.76 -14.26
C ARG A 196 -14.19 -2.43 -12.98
N THR A 197 -14.98 -3.33 -12.40
CA THR A 197 -14.52 -4.10 -11.24
C THR A 197 -13.66 -5.27 -11.71
N ALA A 198 -12.42 -5.36 -11.22
CA ALA A 198 -11.55 -6.50 -11.44
C ALA A 198 -11.80 -7.59 -10.38
N LEU A 199 -11.82 -7.18 -9.10
CA LEU A 199 -11.97 -8.10 -7.97
C LEU A 199 -13.10 -7.65 -7.06
N ASP A 200 -13.92 -8.59 -6.60
CA ASP A 200 -14.97 -8.37 -5.60
C ASP A 200 -14.70 -9.24 -4.37
N PHE A 201 -14.48 -8.59 -3.22
CA PHE A 201 -14.14 -9.30 -1.97
C PHE A 201 -15.38 -9.87 -1.29
N GLY A 202 -16.60 -9.52 -1.74
CA GLY A 202 -17.86 -10.03 -1.20
C GLY A 202 -17.86 -10.06 0.34
N SER A 203 -18.04 -11.25 0.91
CA SER A 203 -18.06 -11.49 2.36
C SER A 203 -16.73 -11.99 2.94
N LEU A 204 -15.60 -11.84 2.23
CA LEU A 204 -14.30 -12.24 2.76
C LEU A 204 -13.95 -11.51 4.08
N PRO A 205 -13.23 -12.14 5.02
CA PRO A 205 -12.81 -11.46 6.24
C PRO A 205 -11.96 -10.21 5.97
N GLY A 206 -12.22 -9.14 6.74
CA GLY A 206 -11.53 -7.86 6.60
C GLY A 206 -11.94 -7.06 5.37
N ASN A 207 -11.28 -5.93 5.13
CA ASN A 207 -11.47 -5.07 3.96
C ASN A 207 -10.16 -4.95 3.15
N PRO A 208 -10.23 -4.81 1.83
CA PRO A 208 -9.04 -4.58 1.01
C PRO A 208 -8.38 -3.25 1.38
N ASP A 209 -7.07 -3.28 1.58
CA ASP A 209 -6.28 -2.14 2.04
C ASP A 209 -5.19 -1.82 1.00
N GLY A 210 -3.91 -1.87 1.35
CA GLY A 210 -2.80 -1.75 0.41
C GLY A 210 -2.66 -2.93 -0.55
N MET A 211 -2.08 -2.66 -1.73
CA MET A 211 -1.96 -3.63 -2.83
C MET A 211 -0.66 -3.48 -3.61
N THR A 212 -0.14 -4.59 -4.14
CA THR A 212 0.92 -4.61 -5.16
C THR A 212 0.61 -5.63 -6.27
N ILE A 213 1.43 -5.68 -7.31
CA ILE A 213 1.32 -6.61 -8.45
C ILE A 213 2.63 -7.39 -8.60
N ASP A 214 2.55 -8.67 -8.96
CA ASP A 214 3.73 -9.47 -9.30
C ASP A 214 4.07 -9.41 -10.81
N SER A 215 5.22 -9.94 -11.19
CA SER A 215 5.71 -9.94 -12.58
C SER A 215 4.84 -10.75 -13.55
N ARG A 216 3.89 -11.56 -13.06
CA ARG A 216 2.92 -12.30 -13.87
C ARG A 216 1.58 -11.58 -13.99
N GLY A 217 1.44 -10.40 -13.37
CA GLY A 217 0.22 -9.62 -13.37
C GLY A 217 -0.79 -10.02 -12.30
N TYR A 218 -0.39 -10.84 -11.30
CA TYR A 218 -1.29 -11.16 -10.18
C TYR A 218 -1.25 -10.07 -9.12
N LEU A 219 -2.42 -9.73 -8.59
CA LEU A 219 -2.57 -8.72 -7.54
C LEU A 219 -2.45 -9.36 -6.16
N TRP A 220 -1.71 -8.69 -5.30
CA TRP A 220 -1.47 -9.05 -3.90
C TRP A 220 -2.10 -7.98 -3.02
N VAL A 221 -3.10 -8.36 -2.22
CA VAL A 221 -3.93 -7.41 -1.48
C VAL A 221 -3.93 -7.71 0.01
N ALA A 222 -3.69 -6.69 0.82
CA ALA A 222 -3.80 -6.75 2.27
C ALA A 222 -5.23 -6.65 2.76
N HIS A 223 -5.52 -7.34 3.87
CA HIS A 223 -6.85 -7.34 4.48
C HIS A 223 -6.84 -6.72 5.87
N TRP A 224 -7.26 -5.45 5.97
CA TRP A 224 -7.50 -4.79 7.25
C TRP A 224 -8.60 -5.51 8.02
N GLY A 225 -8.34 -5.94 9.26
CA GLY A 225 -9.24 -6.76 10.06
C GLY A 225 -9.42 -8.20 9.55
N GLY A 226 -8.67 -8.62 8.52
CA GLY A 226 -8.77 -9.95 7.92
C GLY A 226 -7.66 -10.91 8.31
N GLY A 227 -6.53 -10.43 8.84
CA GLY A 227 -5.41 -11.27 9.24
C GLY A 227 -4.72 -12.01 8.10
N CYS A 228 -4.72 -11.45 6.89
CA CYS A 228 -4.16 -12.12 5.72
C CYS A 228 -3.75 -11.16 4.59
N ILE A 229 -2.93 -11.71 3.69
CA ILE A 229 -2.75 -11.24 2.32
C ILE A 229 -3.44 -12.26 1.38
N SER A 230 -4.02 -11.80 0.27
CA SER A 230 -4.53 -12.67 -0.79
C SER A 230 -3.89 -12.36 -2.15
N GLN A 231 -3.67 -13.41 -2.94
CA GLN A 231 -3.21 -13.32 -4.32
C GLN A 231 -4.38 -13.58 -5.27
N TRP A 232 -4.51 -12.75 -6.30
CA TRP A 232 -5.63 -12.77 -7.24
C TRP A 232 -5.17 -12.75 -8.69
N ASP A 233 -5.93 -13.45 -9.53
CA ASP A 233 -5.92 -13.30 -10.98
C ASP A 233 -6.95 -12.22 -11.36
N PRO A 234 -6.50 -11.01 -11.76
CA PRO A 234 -7.42 -9.94 -12.13
C PRO A 234 -8.09 -10.15 -13.49
N ASP A 235 -7.58 -11.03 -14.36
CA ASP A 235 -8.21 -11.32 -15.65
C ASP A 235 -9.44 -12.21 -15.47
N ARG A 236 -9.36 -13.16 -14.52
CA ARG A 236 -10.47 -14.05 -14.18
C ARG A 236 -11.36 -13.52 -13.06
N GLY A 237 -10.88 -12.55 -12.29
CA GLY A 237 -11.54 -12.10 -11.07
C GLY A 237 -11.50 -13.14 -9.95
N GLU A 238 -10.51 -14.04 -9.97
CA GLU A 238 -10.44 -15.22 -9.11
C GLU A 238 -9.33 -15.12 -8.08
N ARG A 239 -9.62 -15.57 -6.85
CA ARG A 239 -8.62 -15.65 -5.80
C ARG A 239 -7.81 -16.94 -5.96
N ILE A 240 -6.50 -16.79 -6.10
CA ILE A 240 -5.57 -17.92 -6.23
C ILE A 240 -5.30 -18.53 -4.85
N ARG A 241 -4.93 -17.69 -3.87
CA ARG A 241 -4.61 -18.15 -2.51
C ARG A 241 -4.78 -17.06 -1.46
N THR A 242 -4.71 -17.47 -0.20
CA THR A 242 -4.72 -16.59 0.98
C THR A 242 -3.64 -17.06 1.94
N ILE A 243 -2.80 -16.13 2.39
CA ILE A 243 -1.72 -16.36 3.34
C ILE A 243 -2.09 -15.67 4.64
N LYS A 244 -2.12 -16.44 5.72
CA LYS A 244 -2.39 -15.90 7.06
C LYS A 244 -1.18 -15.13 7.55
N ILE A 245 -1.45 -13.99 8.17
CA ILE A 245 -0.46 -13.16 8.85
C ILE A 245 -0.89 -13.11 10.32
N PRO A 246 0.01 -13.29 11.30
CA PRO A 246 -0.35 -13.29 12.71
C PRO A 246 -0.66 -11.88 13.24
N ALA A 247 -1.25 -11.01 12.43
CA ALA A 247 -1.64 -9.65 12.76
C ALA A 247 -3.06 -9.39 12.23
N LYS A 248 -4.02 -8.99 13.07
CA LYS A 248 -5.42 -8.80 12.67
C LYS A 248 -5.59 -7.74 11.56
N ASN A 249 -4.90 -6.62 11.70
CA ASN A 249 -4.94 -5.50 10.77
C ASN A 249 -3.70 -5.55 9.86
N VAL A 250 -3.79 -6.29 8.76
CA VAL A 250 -2.76 -6.29 7.72
C VAL A 250 -3.04 -5.11 6.79
N THR A 251 -2.06 -4.24 6.60
CA THR A 251 -2.27 -2.90 6.03
C THR A 251 -1.84 -2.82 4.58
N SER A 252 -0.63 -3.27 4.25
CA SER A 252 -0.12 -3.16 2.88
C SER A 252 0.98 -4.18 2.60
N CYS A 253 1.44 -4.22 1.35
CA CYS A 253 2.51 -5.11 0.93
C CYS A 253 3.29 -4.60 -0.30
N ALA A 254 4.55 -5.00 -0.40
CA ALA A 254 5.42 -4.68 -1.53
C ALA A 254 6.43 -5.80 -1.79
N PHE A 255 6.78 -5.98 -3.06
CA PHE A 255 7.88 -6.87 -3.43
C PHE A 255 9.23 -6.17 -3.25
N GLY A 256 10.25 -6.95 -2.86
CA GLY A 256 11.62 -6.50 -2.76
C GLY A 256 12.59 -7.66 -2.53
N GLY A 257 13.73 -7.38 -1.88
CA GLY A 257 14.88 -8.29 -1.89
C GLY A 257 15.68 -8.16 -3.19
N LEU A 258 16.88 -8.74 -3.20
CA LEU A 258 17.83 -8.59 -4.31
C LEU A 258 17.26 -9.10 -5.65
N GLU A 259 16.46 -10.16 -5.59
CA GLU A 259 15.83 -10.80 -6.76
C GLU A 259 14.36 -10.39 -6.95
N MET A 260 13.87 -9.39 -6.19
CA MET A 260 12.45 -8.98 -6.16
C MET A 260 11.47 -10.13 -5.84
N ASP A 261 11.94 -11.14 -5.10
CA ASP A 261 11.22 -12.38 -4.80
C ASP A 261 10.72 -12.45 -3.35
N LYS A 262 10.81 -11.36 -2.58
CA LYS A 262 10.31 -11.30 -1.20
C LYS A 262 9.08 -10.40 -1.14
N LEU A 263 8.02 -10.87 -0.49
CA LEU A 263 6.84 -10.05 -0.23
C LEU A 263 6.89 -9.53 1.20
N PHE A 264 7.12 -8.24 1.34
CA PHE A 264 7.05 -7.54 2.62
C PHE A 264 5.61 -7.15 2.93
N VAL A 265 5.23 -7.27 4.19
CA VAL A 265 3.86 -7.07 4.66
C VAL A 265 3.86 -6.22 5.92
N THR A 266 3.14 -5.11 5.90
CA THR A 266 2.96 -4.22 7.05
C THR A 266 1.67 -4.54 7.80
N SER A 267 1.59 -4.12 9.07
CA SER A 267 0.40 -4.30 9.88
C SER A 267 0.21 -3.18 10.91
N ALA A 268 -0.98 -3.08 11.47
CA ALA A 268 -1.33 -2.11 12.52
C ALA A 268 -1.73 -2.79 13.82
N LYS A 269 -1.53 -2.10 14.94
CA LYS A 269 -2.04 -2.54 16.24
C LYS A 269 -3.56 -2.60 16.19
N ALA A 270 -4.14 -3.68 16.70
CA ALA A 270 -5.58 -3.77 16.86
C ALA A 270 -6.07 -2.90 18.05
N SER A 271 -7.20 -2.23 17.90
CA SER A 271 -7.81 -1.42 18.97
C SER A 271 -8.78 -2.27 19.83
N GLY A 272 -8.39 -2.66 21.05
CA GLY A 272 -9.23 -3.40 21.99
C GLY A 272 -8.53 -4.60 22.64
N ASN A 273 -9.26 -5.39 23.44
CA ASN A 273 -8.75 -6.60 24.10
C ASN A 273 -8.68 -7.78 23.10
N TYR A 274 -7.74 -7.72 22.17
CA TYR A 274 -7.43 -8.85 21.29
C TYR A 274 -6.44 -9.80 21.96
N MET A 275 -6.45 -11.06 21.49
CA MET A 275 -5.66 -12.15 22.08
C MET A 275 -4.17 -11.80 22.17
N ASP A 276 -3.50 -12.29 23.21
CA ASP A 276 -2.08 -12.03 23.52
C ASP A 276 -1.12 -12.31 22.33
N ASN A 277 -1.55 -13.10 21.34
CA ASN A 277 -0.77 -13.51 20.18
C ASN A 277 -0.94 -12.61 18.93
N ASP A 278 -1.74 -11.54 18.96
CA ASP A 278 -1.84 -10.59 17.84
C ASP A 278 -0.53 -9.82 17.69
N MET A 279 0.10 -9.89 16.51
CA MET A 279 1.37 -9.25 16.14
C MET A 279 1.18 -7.95 15.36
N GLY A 280 0.01 -7.30 15.48
CA GLY A 280 -0.27 -5.99 14.90
C GLY A 280 0.80 -4.94 15.21
N GLY A 281 1.13 -4.12 14.22
CA GLY A 281 2.24 -3.16 14.29
C GLY A 281 3.61 -3.78 13.98
N SER A 282 3.63 -5.02 13.48
CA SER A 282 4.85 -5.66 12.98
C SER A 282 4.99 -5.55 11.47
N VAL A 283 6.22 -5.72 10.98
CA VAL A 283 6.52 -5.95 9.56
C VAL A 283 7.01 -7.37 9.36
N PHE A 284 6.46 -8.05 8.36
CA PHE A 284 6.79 -9.43 8.01
C PHE A 284 7.41 -9.51 6.62
N VAL A 285 8.12 -10.60 6.36
CA VAL A 285 8.50 -11.02 5.02
C VAL A 285 8.05 -12.44 4.77
N LEU A 286 7.43 -12.66 3.60
CA LEU A 286 7.18 -13.98 3.06
C LEU A 286 8.32 -14.36 2.13
N ASP A 287 9.06 -15.38 2.55
CA ASP A 287 10.22 -15.93 1.86
C ASP A 287 9.79 -17.09 0.94
N GLU A 288 9.10 -16.75 -0.14
CA GLU A 288 8.67 -17.70 -1.18
C GLU A 288 9.19 -17.26 -2.54
N HIS A 289 9.61 -18.20 -3.38
CA HIS A 289 9.80 -17.88 -4.79
C HIS A 289 8.43 -17.73 -5.44
N PHE A 290 8.08 -16.49 -5.82
CA PHE A 290 6.78 -16.15 -6.39
C PHE A 290 6.71 -16.39 -7.90
#